data_AF-A0A3M7NSF6-F1
#
_entry.id   AF-A0A3M7NSF6-F1
#
_cell.length_a   1.000
_cell.length_b   1.000
_cell.length_c   1.000
_cell.angle_alpha   90.00
_cell.angle_beta   90.00
_cell.angle_gamma   90.00
#
_symmetry.space_group_name_H-M   'P 1'
#
loop_
_entity.id
_entity.type
_entity.pdbx_description
1 polymer ?
#
loop_
_entity_poly.entity_id
_entity_poly.type
_entity_poly.pdbx_seq_one_letter_code
_entity_poly.pdbx_strand_id
1 'polypeptide(L)'
;MTNDGSKKADLPKKEEELIPRSVPSQPVQFGKRDEILKKFYAQLQLKDKMTAGGDPELKKLMLSEQELIKYALDCEQEAATIFEGTVYQSHLGRQMVLFKKMAPAEWKSFVRDTIRRKETEPESGGGKPQARPSPGLDSPEEEVAILRAIRTSLAGLEKFGYVTVAPTTQEIASAKVAIESSAGWEECNRCNTRFRVFPGRDEEGKELLDVLVRPYGEILDFNTRFSGVSQKQFAEAAPHEGRTLADSGCDALLKVESPAAARYLLFDLISPETPLIGHAIDNDLNTLRIIHPLIVDTVLLYPHPKGLPARFSLKLLAKQHLDRNIQTSGAAGHDSKEDATTTGDLVTLRVREKWKQMRMAGWKFDQGKLVAPVAKAA
;
A
#
# COMPACT_ATOMS: atom_id res chain seq x y z
N MET A 1 -1.95 43.01 37.53
CA MET A 1 -1.01 41.91 37.24
C MET A 1 -1.23 41.50 35.80
N THR A 2 -0.24 41.73 34.94
CA THR A 2 -0.29 41.40 33.50
C THR A 2 0.18 39.96 33.30
N ASN A 3 -0.59 39.16 32.58
CA ASN A 3 -0.23 37.77 32.27
C ASN A 3 0.62 37.76 31.00
N ASP A 4 1.94 37.53 31.12
CA ASP A 4 2.87 37.63 29.99
C ASP A 4 2.95 36.31 29.21
N GLY A 5 2.77 36.41 27.89
CA GLY A 5 2.64 35.26 27.00
C GLY A 5 4.00 34.72 26.57
N SER A 6 4.61 33.86 27.37
CA SER A 6 5.90 33.21 27.06
C SER A 6 5.82 32.39 25.76
N LYS A 7 6.21 33.01 24.65
CA LYS A 7 6.47 32.33 23.38
C LYS A 7 7.61 31.34 23.59
N LYS A 8 7.39 30.05 23.29
CA LYS A 8 8.51 29.14 23.05
C LYS A 8 9.29 29.65 21.85
N ALA A 9 10.58 29.90 22.02
CA ALA A 9 11.49 30.15 20.91
C ALA A 9 11.87 28.81 20.27
N ASP A 10 11.91 28.76 18.94
CA ASP A 10 12.46 27.60 18.24
C ASP A 10 13.96 27.46 18.52
N LEU A 11 14.38 26.23 18.78
CA LEU A 11 15.80 25.89 18.88
C LEU A 11 16.43 25.95 17.48
N PRO A 12 17.61 26.57 17.30
CA PRO A 12 18.26 26.61 15.99
C PRO A 12 18.59 25.20 15.51
N LYS A 13 18.13 24.86 14.29
CA LYS A 13 18.52 23.61 13.62
C LYS A 13 20.04 23.56 13.54
N LYS A 14 20.65 22.47 14.00
CA LYS A 14 22.11 22.28 13.92
C LYS A 14 22.51 22.09 12.46
N GLU A 15 23.40 22.94 11.96
CA GLU A 15 23.91 22.86 10.59
C GLU A 15 24.73 21.58 10.41
N GLU A 16 24.60 20.94 9.24
CA GLU A 16 25.35 19.74 8.87
C GLU A 16 26.48 20.09 7.89
N GLU A 17 27.63 19.43 8.06
CA GLU A 17 28.74 19.45 7.10
C GLU A 17 28.56 18.33 6.07
N LEU A 18 29.00 18.55 4.82
CA LEU A 18 28.90 17.56 3.74
C LEU A 18 29.97 16.46 3.88
N ILE A 19 29.79 15.62 4.89
CA ILE A 19 30.68 14.51 5.27
C ILE A 19 29.81 13.25 5.46
N PRO A 20 30.16 12.07 4.88
CA PRO A 20 29.33 10.87 4.98
C PRO A 20 29.02 10.49 6.43
N ARG A 21 27.73 10.40 6.77
CA ARG A 21 27.30 10.05 8.14
C ARG A 21 27.74 8.62 8.51
N SER A 22 27.85 8.36 9.81
CA SER A 22 28.17 7.04 10.33
C SER A 22 27.06 6.03 10.02
N VAL A 23 27.45 4.79 9.73
CA VAL A 23 26.58 3.65 9.36
C VAL A 23 27.17 2.34 9.93
N PRO A 24 26.35 1.32 10.23
CA PRO A 24 26.82 0.10 10.93
C PRO A 24 27.82 -0.75 10.15
N SER A 25 27.68 -0.84 8.82
CA SER A 25 28.64 -1.43 7.89
C SER A 25 29.08 -0.35 6.90
N GLN A 26 30.37 -0.30 6.54
CA GLN A 26 30.87 0.67 5.55
C GLN A 26 30.82 0.03 4.15
N PRO A 27 29.94 0.49 3.24
CA PRO A 27 29.70 -0.17 1.95
C PRO A 27 30.93 -0.13 1.03
N VAL A 28 31.73 0.93 1.16
CA VAL A 28 33.05 1.13 0.57
C VAL A 28 33.90 1.97 1.54
N GLN A 29 35.22 2.02 1.32
CA GLN A 29 36.13 2.87 2.11
C GLN A 29 35.63 4.33 2.20
N PHE A 30 35.70 4.93 3.39
CA PHE A 30 35.13 6.25 3.71
C PHE A 30 35.45 7.35 2.67
N GLY A 31 36.71 7.46 2.23
CA GLY A 31 37.10 8.46 1.21
C GLY A 31 36.40 8.29 -0.15
N LYS A 32 35.94 7.07 -0.50
CA LYS A 32 35.12 6.82 -1.70
C LYS A 32 33.66 7.20 -1.47
N ARG A 33 33.13 7.04 -0.25
CA ARG A 33 31.79 7.58 0.12
C ARG A 33 31.79 9.10 0.02
N ASP A 34 32.82 9.75 0.56
CA ASP A 34 33.02 11.20 0.52
C ASP A 34 33.11 11.74 -0.92
N GLU A 35 33.90 11.09 -1.78
CA GLU A 35 34.00 11.45 -3.21
C GLU A 35 32.65 11.31 -3.94
N ILE A 36 31.86 10.28 -3.63
CA ILE A 36 30.55 10.03 -4.24
C ILE A 36 29.51 11.01 -3.71
N LEU A 37 29.48 11.29 -2.41
CA LEU A 37 28.62 12.30 -1.78
C LEU A 37 28.84 13.68 -2.40
N LYS A 38 30.11 14.09 -2.57
CA LYS A 38 30.47 15.38 -3.17
C LYS A 38 30.04 15.48 -4.64
N LYS A 39 30.16 14.38 -5.41
CA LYS A 39 29.64 14.31 -6.80
C LYS A 39 28.11 14.36 -6.85
N PHE A 40 27.43 13.69 -5.93
CA PHE A 40 25.96 13.69 -5.80
C PHE A 40 25.43 15.10 -5.47
N TYR A 41 26.00 15.73 -4.44
CA TYR A 41 25.70 17.11 -4.04
C TYR A 41 25.93 18.12 -5.17
N ALA A 42 27.07 18.03 -5.87
CA ALA A 42 27.35 18.91 -7.01
C ALA A 42 26.32 18.74 -8.16
N GLN A 43 25.82 17.52 -8.40
CA GLN A 43 24.77 17.27 -9.39
C GLN A 43 23.40 17.83 -8.95
N LEU A 44 23.07 17.79 -7.66
CA LEU A 44 21.89 18.45 -7.10
C LEU A 44 21.98 19.98 -7.22
N GLN A 45 23.10 20.58 -6.79
CA GLN A 45 23.35 22.02 -6.96
C GLN A 45 23.22 22.47 -8.41
N LEU A 46 23.79 21.71 -9.35
CA LEU A 46 23.72 22.02 -10.79
C LEU A 46 22.27 21.96 -11.30
N LYS A 47 21.50 20.96 -10.87
CA LYS A 47 20.10 20.79 -11.26
C LYS A 47 19.19 21.89 -10.70
N ASP A 48 19.38 22.30 -9.44
CA ASP A 48 18.59 23.40 -8.88
C ASP A 48 18.90 24.73 -9.59
N LYS A 49 20.20 25.06 -9.77
CA LYS A 49 20.66 26.25 -10.51
C LYS A 49 20.13 26.27 -11.95
N MET A 50 20.19 25.15 -12.68
CA MET A 50 19.65 25.04 -14.04
C MET A 50 18.12 25.20 -14.09
N THR A 51 17.41 24.77 -13.05
CA THR A 51 15.94 24.84 -13.02
C THR A 51 15.45 26.22 -12.61
N ALA A 52 16.13 26.89 -11.66
CA ALA A 52 15.82 28.25 -11.23
C ALA A 52 16.14 29.32 -12.28
N GLY A 53 16.99 29.02 -13.26
CA GLY A 53 17.34 29.93 -14.36
C GLY A 53 16.23 30.16 -15.40
N GLY A 54 15.13 29.38 -15.37
CA GLY A 54 14.09 29.40 -16.41
C GLY A 54 12.72 29.99 -16.04
N ASP A 55 12.40 30.17 -14.75
CA ASP A 55 11.06 30.58 -14.28
C ASP A 55 11.15 31.43 -12.99
N PRO A 56 10.58 32.65 -12.95
CA PRO A 56 10.53 33.49 -11.75
C PRO A 56 9.85 32.87 -10.52
N GLU A 57 8.92 31.92 -10.68
CA GLU A 57 8.38 31.15 -9.55
C GLU A 57 9.36 30.09 -9.06
N LEU A 58 10.02 29.36 -9.98
CA LEU A 58 11.07 28.39 -9.61
C LEU A 58 12.23 29.06 -8.88
N LYS A 59 12.55 30.33 -9.19
CA LYS A 59 13.52 31.11 -8.43
C LYS A 59 13.12 31.38 -6.97
N LYS A 60 11.82 31.35 -6.63
CA LYS A 60 11.33 31.38 -5.23
C LYS A 60 11.32 29.99 -4.56
N LEU A 61 11.50 28.93 -5.34
CA LEU A 61 11.53 27.53 -4.91
C LEU A 61 12.95 26.95 -4.84
N MET A 62 13.99 27.75 -5.13
CA MET A 62 15.39 27.38 -4.91
C MET A 62 15.62 26.83 -3.50
N LEU A 63 16.49 25.84 -3.42
CA LEU A 63 16.90 25.23 -2.16
C LEU A 63 18.06 26.00 -1.53
N SER A 64 18.05 26.10 -0.20
CA SER A 64 19.20 26.54 0.58
C SER A 64 20.33 25.50 0.53
N GLU A 65 21.55 25.94 0.83
CA GLU A 65 22.73 25.06 0.94
C GLU A 65 22.49 23.93 1.96
N GLN A 66 21.89 24.24 3.12
CA GLN A 66 21.58 23.25 4.15
C GLN A 66 20.46 22.27 3.74
N GLU A 67 19.41 22.70 3.01
CA GLU A 67 18.43 21.77 2.41
C GLU A 67 19.11 20.78 1.45
N LEU A 68 20.03 21.25 0.61
CA LEU A 68 20.77 20.43 -0.35
C LEU A 68 21.77 19.48 0.32
N ILE A 69 22.51 19.94 1.35
CA ILE A 69 23.45 19.12 2.12
C ILE A 69 22.69 18.02 2.86
N LYS A 70 21.65 18.36 3.62
CA LYS A 70 20.84 17.40 4.37
C LYS A 70 20.20 16.35 3.46
N TYR A 71 19.64 16.76 2.31
CA TYR A 71 19.08 15.79 1.36
C TYR A 71 20.15 14.87 0.75
N ALA A 72 21.35 15.38 0.47
CA ALA A 72 22.46 14.56 -0.01
C ALA A 72 22.95 13.54 1.05
N LEU A 73 23.04 13.97 2.31
CA LEU A 73 23.43 13.12 3.44
C LEU A 73 22.38 12.04 3.75
N ASP A 74 21.09 12.38 3.73
CA ASP A 74 20.00 11.42 3.90
C ASP A 74 20.08 10.31 2.85
N CYS A 75 20.19 10.67 1.56
CA CYS A 75 20.23 9.70 0.46
C CYS A 75 21.50 8.84 0.46
N GLU A 76 22.64 9.42 0.84
CA GLU A 76 23.90 8.68 0.92
C GLU A 76 23.91 7.73 2.12
N GLN A 77 23.39 8.15 3.28
CA GLN A 77 23.28 7.31 4.47
C GLN A 77 22.29 6.15 4.27
N GLU A 78 21.15 6.42 3.63
CA GLU A 78 20.18 5.38 3.23
C GLU A 78 20.85 4.36 2.28
N ALA A 79 21.46 4.83 1.19
CA ALA A 79 22.15 3.95 0.24
C ALA A 79 23.31 3.17 0.90
N ALA A 80 24.05 3.78 1.82
CA ALA A 80 25.17 3.17 2.54
C ALA A 80 24.75 2.16 3.62
N THR A 81 23.49 2.23 4.08
CA THR A 81 22.93 1.27 5.05
C THR A 81 22.32 0.04 4.35
N ILE A 82 21.90 0.19 3.08
CA ILE A 82 21.16 -0.84 2.33
C ILE A 82 22.04 -1.61 1.31
N PHE A 83 23.03 -0.96 0.68
CA PHE A 83 23.78 -1.54 -0.44
C PHE A 83 25.28 -1.58 -0.16
N GLU A 84 25.95 -2.67 -0.54
CA GLU A 84 27.41 -2.80 -0.42
C GLU A 84 28.14 -2.63 -1.77
N GLY A 85 29.44 -2.32 -1.70
CA GLY A 85 30.37 -2.37 -2.82
C GLY A 85 29.94 -1.56 -4.05
N THR A 86 29.91 -2.22 -5.21
CA THR A 86 29.56 -1.62 -6.50
C THR A 86 28.06 -1.31 -6.63
N VAL A 87 27.19 -1.92 -5.82
CA VAL A 87 25.73 -1.68 -5.85
C VAL A 87 25.41 -0.31 -5.28
N TYR A 88 26.02 0.06 -4.15
CA TYR A 88 25.97 1.41 -3.57
C TYR A 88 26.37 2.50 -4.58
N GLN A 89 27.52 2.31 -5.26
CA GLN A 89 28.01 3.23 -6.27
C GLN A 89 27.04 3.35 -7.46
N SER A 90 26.48 2.21 -7.89
CA SER A 90 25.51 2.14 -8.99
C SER A 90 24.17 2.79 -8.63
N HIS A 91 23.73 2.72 -7.37
CA HIS A 91 22.51 3.37 -6.91
C HIS A 91 22.64 4.88 -7.02
N LEU A 92 23.62 5.48 -6.35
CA LEU A 92 23.81 6.94 -6.34
C LEU A 92 24.13 7.47 -7.75
N GLY A 93 24.88 6.73 -8.56
CA GLY A 93 25.11 7.05 -9.98
C GLY A 93 23.82 7.07 -10.82
N ARG A 94 22.88 6.14 -10.60
CA ARG A 94 21.56 6.16 -11.27
C ARG A 94 20.74 7.37 -10.85
N GLN A 95 20.71 7.71 -9.56
CA GLN A 95 20.00 8.89 -9.04
C GLN A 95 20.56 10.20 -9.64
N MET A 96 21.89 10.34 -9.73
CA MET A 96 22.53 11.48 -10.42
C MET A 96 22.07 11.61 -11.89
N VAL A 97 21.96 10.49 -12.62
CA VAL A 97 21.47 10.47 -14.00
C VAL A 97 19.98 10.82 -14.09
N LEU A 98 19.16 10.45 -13.10
CA LEU A 98 17.75 10.86 -13.02
C LEU A 98 17.64 12.37 -12.82
N PHE A 99 18.31 12.96 -11.83
CA PHE A 99 18.29 14.41 -11.60
C PHE A 99 18.81 15.20 -12.81
N LYS A 100 19.83 14.70 -13.51
CA LYS A 100 20.35 15.29 -14.75
C LYS A 100 19.36 15.25 -15.92
N LYS A 101 18.42 14.30 -15.95
CA LYS A 101 17.40 14.15 -17.02
C LYS A 101 16.03 14.75 -16.69
N MET A 102 15.72 14.92 -15.41
CA MET A 102 14.42 15.39 -14.92
C MET A 102 14.07 16.80 -15.45
N ALA A 103 12.81 17.00 -15.84
CA ALA A 103 12.30 18.27 -16.35
C ALA A 103 12.24 19.37 -15.27
N PRO A 104 12.10 20.66 -15.66
CA PRO A 104 11.90 21.76 -14.71
C PRO A 104 10.61 21.61 -13.87
N ALA A 105 9.52 21.16 -14.49
CA ALA A 105 8.23 20.96 -13.80
C ALA A 105 8.27 19.78 -12.81
N GLU A 106 8.94 18.68 -13.18
CA GLU A 106 9.15 17.51 -12.32
C GLU A 106 10.03 17.85 -11.10
N TRP A 107 11.02 18.73 -11.27
CA TRP A 107 11.80 19.26 -10.15
C TRP A 107 10.95 20.15 -9.23
N LYS A 108 10.00 20.93 -9.79
CA LYS A 108 9.05 21.78 -9.02
C LYS A 108 8.16 20.95 -8.09
N SER A 109 7.71 19.76 -8.52
CA SER A 109 7.01 18.81 -7.64
C SER A 109 7.98 18.11 -6.69
N PHE A 110 9.10 17.57 -7.17
CA PHE A 110 10.09 16.88 -6.34
C PHE A 110 10.58 17.71 -5.13
N VAL A 111 10.95 18.97 -5.34
CA VAL A 111 11.36 19.90 -4.27
C VAL A 111 10.25 20.11 -3.24
N ARG A 112 9.01 20.33 -3.68
CA ARG A 112 7.86 20.55 -2.79
C ARG A 112 7.52 19.28 -2.01
N ASP A 113 7.36 18.18 -2.73
CA ASP A 113 6.66 16.99 -2.25
C ASP A 113 7.60 15.98 -1.56
N THR A 114 8.92 16.08 -1.81
CA THR A 114 9.95 15.20 -1.22
C THR A 114 10.87 15.94 -0.24
N ILE A 115 11.43 17.09 -0.62
CA ILE A 115 12.41 17.81 0.23
C ILE A 115 11.70 18.66 1.28
N ARG A 116 10.83 19.59 0.86
CA ARG A 116 10.16 20.51 1.79
C ARG A 116 9.08 19.84 2.63
N ARG A 117 8.42 18.80 2.12
CA ARG A 117 7.51 17.98 2.93
C ARG A 117 8.20 17.35 4.15
N LYS A 118 9.46 16.91 4.01
CA LYS A 118 10.35 16.42 5.07
C LYS A 118 10.76 17.50 6.11
N GLU A 119 10.41 18.76 5.87
CA GLU A 119 10.70 19.91 6.75
C GLU A 119 9.44 20.54 7.35
N THR A 120 8.29 20.47 6.67
CA THR A 120 7.01 21.05 7.13
C THR A 120 6.23 20.17 8.10
N GLU A 121 6.48 18.87 8.09
CA GLU A 121 5.96 17.95 9.10
C GLU A 121 7.00 17.87 10.24
N PRO A 122 6.74 18.40 11.46
CA PRO A 122 7.46 17.94 12.65
C PRO A 122 7.14 16.43 12.85
N GLU A 123 7.95 15.72 13.64
CA GLU A 123 7.77 14.30 13.94
C GLU A 123 6.41 14.05 14.64
N SER A 124 5.37 13.88 13.82
CA SER A 124 3.98 13.76 14.24
C SER A 124 3.58 12.30 14.22
N GLY A 125 4.03 11.59 15.26
CA GLY A 125 3.56 10.23 15.55
C GLY A 125 2.03 10.22 15.65
N GLY A 126 1.38 9.41 14.80
CA GLY A 126 -0.06 9.21 14.82
C GLY A 126 -0.88 10.46 14.46
N GLY A 127 -0.90 10.85 13.19
CA GLY A 127 -2.01 11.63 12.65
C GLY A 127 -3.33 10.94 12.99
N LYS A 128 -4.24 11.62 13.71
CA LYS A 128 -5.44 11.00 14.29
C LYS A 128 -6.21 10.19 13.22
N PRO A 129 -6.65 8.96 13.52
CA PRO A 129 -7.48 8.18 12.60
C PRO A 129 -8.67 8.99 12.12
N GLN A 130 -8.75 9.21 10.79
CA GLN A 130 -9.96 9.75 10.19
C GLN A 130 -11.08 8.72 10.39
N ALA A 131 -12.10 9.08 11.17
CA ALA A 131 -13.17 8.15 11.51
C ALA A 131 -13.84 7.55 10.26
N ARG A 132 -14.13 6.24 10.30
CA ARG A 132 -14.85 5.51 9.25
C ARG A 132 -16.11 6.28 8.83
N PRO A 133 -16.34 6.54 7.53
CA PRO A 133 -17.56 7.20 7.08
C PRO A 133 -18.80 6.44 7.55
N SER A 134 -19.79 7.11 8.11
CA SER A 134 -21.05 6.44 8.50
C SER A 134 -21.79 5.91 7.26
N PRO A 135 -22.20 4.63 7.21
CA PRO A 135 -22.97 4.06 6.10
C PRO A 135 -24.38 4.68 5.96
N GLY A 136 -24.90 5.38 6.98
CA GLY A 136 -26.27 5.89 6.98
C GLY A 136 -27.34 4.79 6.99
N LEU A 137 -27.01 3.69 7.66
CA LEU A 137 -27.83 2.50 7.94
C LEU A 137 -27.83 2.27 9.45
N ASP A 138 -28.85 1.60 9.96
CA ASP A 138 -29.09 1.51 11.40
C ASP A 138 -28.51 0.22 12.02
N SER A 139 -28.01 -0.72 11.18
CA SER A 139 -27.31 -1.95 11.62
C SER A 139 -26.29 -2.49 10.59
N PRO A 140 -25.30 -3.31 11.01
CA PRO A 140 -24.36 -3.98 10.10
C PRO A 140 -25.04 -4.96 9.11
N GLU A 141 -26.12 -5.62 9.52
CA GLU A 141 -26.87 -6.56 8.68
C GLU A 141 -27.51 -5.87 7.48
N GLU A 142 -27.97 -4.62 7.66
CA GLU A 142 -28.44 -3.77 6.57
C GLU A 142 -27.28 -3.38 5.62
N GLU A 143 -26.09 -3.09 6.14
CA GLU A 143 -24.90 -2.83 5.32
C GLU A 143 -24.55 -4.07 4.48
N VAL A 144 -24.55 -5.27 5.07
CA VAL A 144 -24.36 -6.54 4.35
C VAL A 144 -25.45 -6.80 3.31
N ALA A 145 -26.70 -6.40 3.58
CA ALA A 145 -27.79 -6.48 2.60
C ALA A 145 -27.57 -5.54 1.39
N ILE A 146 -27.09 -4.31 1.61
CA ILE A 146 -26.74 -3.38 0.52
C ILE A 146 -25.46 -3.84 -0.20
N LEU A 147 -24.45 -4.38 0.49
CA LEU A 147 -23.26 -4.99 -0.10
C LEU A 147 -23.63 -6.10 -1.09
N ARG A 148 -24.55 -6.99 -0.71
CA ARG A 148 -25.09 -8.03 -1.61
C ARG A 148 -25.84 -7.45 -2.82
N ALA A 149 -26.44 -6.27 -2.69
CA ALA A 149 -27.09 -5.54 -3.79
C ALA A 149 -26.13 -4.69 -4.66
N ILE A 150 -24.87 -4.48 -4.24
CA ILE A 150 -23.78 -3.87 -5.04
C ILE A 150 -22.67 -4.86 -5.40
N ARG A 151 -22.91 -6.18 -5.22
CA ARG A 151 -21.98 -7.25 -5.57
C ARG A 151 -21.43 -7.07 -6.99
N THR A 152 -20.14 -7.31 -7.17
CA THR A 152 -19.51 -7.25 -8.48
C THR A 152 -20.10 -8.32 -9.41
N SER A 153 -20.61 -7.92 -10.57
CA SER A 153 -20.94 -8.86 -11.64
C SER A 153 -19.66 -9.34 -12.31
N LEU A 154 -19.23 -10.56 -11.99
CA LEU A 154 -17.98 -11.13 -12.52
C LEU A 154 -18.07 -11.58 -13.98
N ALA A 155 -19.29 -11.75 -14.52
CA ALA A 155 -19.51 -12.27 -15.87
C ALA A 155 -18.86 -11.39 -16.96
N GLY A 156 -17.95 -11.98 -17.73
CA GLY A 156 -17.22 -11.28 -18.80
C GLY A 156 -15.99 -10.50 -18.32
N LEU A 157 -15.58 -10.65 -17.04
CA LEU A 157 -14.34 -10.10 -16.47
C LEU A 157 -13.16 -11.09 -16.54
N GLU A 158 -13.37 -12.31 -17.02
CA GLU A 158 -12.33 -13.33 -17.19
C GLU A 158 -11.19 -12.82 -18.08
N LYS A 159 -11.55 -12.09 -19.14
CA LYS A 159 -10.63 -11.37 -20.05
C LYS A 159 -9.79 -10.26 -19.40
N PHE A 160 -10.06 -9.93 -18.15
CA PHE A 160 -9.34 -8.94 -17.34
C PHE A 160 -8.65 -9.54 -16.11
N GLY A 161 -8.64 -10.87 -15.97
CA GLY A 161 -7.89 -11.60 -14.93
C GLY A 161 -8.73 -12.20 -13.80
N TYR A 162 -10.04 -11.96 -13.74
CA TYR A 162 -10.90 -12.54 -12.69
C TYR A 162 -11.19 -14.02 -12.98
N VAL A 163 -10.84 -14.93 -12.07
CA VAL A 163 -11.15 -16.36 -12.19
C VAL A 163 -12.52 -16.63 -11.57
N THR A 164 -13.49 -16.98 -12.41
CA THR A 164 -14.92 -17.06 -12.05
C THR A 164 -15.47 -18.49 -11.94
N VAL A 165 -14.74 -19.47 -12.47
CA VAL A 165 -15.16 -20.89 -12.55
C VAL A 165 -14.05 -21.77 -11.98
N ALA A 166 -14.41 -22.75 -11.15
CA ALA A 166 -13.47 -23.74 -10.65
C ALA A 166 -13.00 -24.66 -11.78
N PRO A 167 -11.69 -24.95 -11.92
CA PRO A 167 -11.19 -25.86 -12.95
C PRO A 167 -11.86 -27.24 -12.87
N THR A 168 -12.10 -27.87 -14.01
CA THR A 168 -12.74 -29.19 -14.09
C THR A 168 -11.88 -30.26 -13.41
N THR A 169 -12.48 -31.40 -13.05
CA THR A 169 -11.75 -32.53 -12.44
C THR A 169 -10.57 -33.01 -13.30
N GLN A 170 -10.68 -32.89 -14.62
CA GLN A 170 -9.61 -33.26 -15.56
C GLN A 170 -8.48 -32.22 -15.59
N GLU A 171 -8.81 -30.92 -15.57
CA GLU A 171 -7.81 -29.85 -15.40
C GLU A 171 -7.15 -29.91 -14.03
N ILE A 172 -7.90 -30.21 -12.95
CA ILE A 172 -7.36 -30.44 -11.60
C ILE A 172 -6.43 -31.66 -11.59
N ALA A 173 -6.77 -32.75 -12.28
CA ALA A 173 -5.89 -33.93 -12.39
C ALA A 173 -4.61 -33.60 -13.17
N SER A 174 -4.73 -32.95 -14.34
CA SER A 174 -3.57 -32.49 -15.12
C SER A 174 -2.70 -31.49 -14.35
N ALA A 175 -3.31 -30.56 -13.62
CA ALA A 175 -2.60 -29.60 -12.77
C ALA A 175 -1.94 -30.27 -11.57
N LYS A 176 -2.57 -31.27 -10.93
CA LYS A 176 -1.92 -32.07 -9.86
C LYS A 176 -0.69 -32.80 -10.39
N VAL A 177 -0.82 -33.52 -11.50
CA VAL A 177 0.32 -34.19 -12.16
C VAL A 177 1.39 -33.17 -12.56
N ALA A 178 1.01 -31.99 -13.04
CA ALA A 178 1.96 -30.91 -13.36
C ALA A 178 2.62 -30.30 -12.11
N ILE A 179 1.93 -30.22 -10.96
CA ILE A 179 2.45 -29.72 -9.68
C ILE A 179 3.38 -30.74 -9.01
N GLU A 180 3.06 -32.04 -9.12
CA GLU A 180 3.97 -33.12 -8.72
C GLU A 180 5.22 -33.12 -9.62
N SER A 181 5.03 -33.00 -10.94
CA SER A 181 6.11 -32.90 -11.92
C SER A 181 6.95 -31.60 -11.78
N SER A 182 6.36 -30.53 -11.26
CA SER A 182 7.05 -29.25 -10.99
C SER A 182 7.54 -29.12 -9.54
N ALA A 183 7.42 -30.18 -8.72
CA ALA A 183 7.81 -30.19 -7.31
C ALA A 183 7.23 -29.03 -6.47
N GLY A 184 5.97 -28.65 -6.71
CA GLY A 184 5.25 -27.62 -5.93
C GLY A 184 5.24 -26.21 -6.50
N TRP A 185 5.88 -25.99 -7.65
CA TRP A 185 6.08 -24.67 -8.26
C TRP A 185 4.97 -24.37 -9.35
N GLU A 186 4.26 -23.21 -9.37
CA GLU A 186 3.46 -22.58 -10.49
C GLU A 186 3.83 -21.10 -10.81
N GLU A 187 3.90 -20.66 -12.08
CA GLU A 187 4.59 -19.42 -12.56
C GLU A 187 3.88 -18.04 -12.36
N CYS A 188 4.58 -17.06 -11.77
CA CYS A 188 4.19 -15.64 -11.70
C CYS A 188 4.14 -14.99 -13.08
N ASN A 189 2.95 -14.58 -13.57
CA ASN A 189 2.76 -13.93 -14.88
C ASN A 189 3.45 -12.54 -15.04
N ARG A 190 4.22 -12.09 -14.05
CA ARG A 190 4.98 -10.83 -14.03
C ARG A 190 6.50 -11.04 -13.85
N CYS A 191 6.93 -12.25 -13.46
CA CYS A 191 8.25 -12.51 -12.87
C CYS A 191 8.73 -13.97 -12.81
N ASN A 192 7.87 -14.92 -13.16
CA ASN A 192 8.08 -16.37 -13.28
C ASN A 192 8.43 -17.21 -12.01
N THR A 193 8.09 -16.76 -10.79
CA THR A 193 8.24 -17.50 -9.48
C THR A 193 6.90 -17.85 -8.76
N ARG A 194 6.84 -18.67 -7.67
CA ARG A 194 5.77 -19.72 -7.52
C ARG A 194 5.22 -20.12 -6.07
N PHE A 195 3.89 -20.05 -5.66
CA PHE A 195 3.34 -20.13 -4.20
C PHE A 195 1.77 -20.40 -3.87
N ARG A 196 1.26 -21.01 -2.71
CA ARG A 196 -0.24 -21.26 -2.24
C ARG A 196 -0.61 -22.04 -0.84
N VAL A 197 -1.64 -22.03 0.14
CA VAL A 197 -2.89 -21.27 0.79
C VAL A 197 -3.46 -21.56 2.39
N PHE A 198 -4.04 -20.82 3.57
CA PHE A 198 -5.23 -19.77 4.30
C PHE A 198 -5.95 -19.85 5.75
N PRO A 199 -7.27 -20.30 6.16
CA PRO A 199 -8.31 -20.37 7.40
C PRO A 199 -8.31 -20.23 9.04
N GLY A 200 -8.86 -19.30 9.95
CA GLY A 200 -9.46 -17.87 10.09
C GLY A 200 -9.95 -17.22 11.50
N ARG A 201 -10.14 -15.85 11.72
CA ARG A 201 -10.78 -15.12 12.94
C ARG A 201 -11.23 -13.55 12.93
N ASP A 202 -12.39 -13.16 13.58
CA ASP A 202 -13.10 -11.85 14.06
C ASP A 202 -13.68 -10.63 13.20
N GLU A 203 -14.15 -9.45 13.77
CA GLU A 203 -15.18 -8.47 13.17
C GLU A 203 -15.05 -6.88 13.29
N GLU A 204 -14.49 -6.23 14.33
CA GLU A 204 -14.76 -4.79 14.67
C GLU A 204 -14.08 -3.68 13.81
N GLY A 205 -13.60 -4.00 12.60
CA GLY A 205 -12.58 -3.18 11.90
C GLY A 205 -11.21 -3.23 12.58
N LYS A 206 -11.11 -4.00 13.66
CA LYS A 206 -9.90 -4.54 14.24
C LYS A 206 -9.19 -5.41 13.19
N GLU A 207 -7.87 -5.49 13.28
CA GLU A 207 -7.05 -6.26 12.35
C GLU A 207 -7.29 -7.76 12.54
N LEU A 208 -7.81 -8.42 11.50
CA LEU A 208 -8.35 -9.79 11.58
C LEU A 208 -7.27 -10.87 11.40
N LEU A 209 -6.38 -10.65 10.44
CA LEU A 209 -5.20 -11.48 10.25
C LEU A 209 -4.12 -10.59 9.62
N ASP A 210 -3.15 -10.20 10.43
CA ASP A 210 -1.85 -9.77 9.93
C ASP A 210 -0.81 -10.85 10.26
N VAL A 211 -0.31 -11.49 9.21
CA VAL A 211 0.73 -12.52 9.30
C VAL A 211 1.64 -12.43 8.08
N LEU A 212 2.94 -12.50 8.31
CA LEU A 212 3.91 -12.68 7.24
C LEU A 212 3.81 -14.11 6.71
N VAL A 213 3.49 -14.25 5.43
CA VAL A 213 3.37 -15.56 4.78
C VAL A 213 4.75 -15.99 4.26
N ARG A 214 5.30 -17.09 4.78
CA ARG A 214 6.49 -17.71 4.18
C ARG A 214 6.10 -18.30 2.83
N PRO A 215 6.65 -17.88 1.67
CA PRO A 215 6.33 -18.48 0.38
C PRO A 215 6.96 -19.87 0.20
N TYR A 216 6.59 -20.58 -0.87
CA TYR A 216 7.36 -21.76 -1.29
C TYR A 216 8.63 -21.29 -2.01
N GLY A 217 9.75 -21.95 -1.74
CA GLY A 217 11.06 -21.57 -2.26
C GLY A 217 11.70 -20.42 -1.49
N GLU A 218 12.76 -19.85 -2.07
CA GLU A 218 13.56 -18.78 -1.46
C GLU A 218 13.03 -17.40 -1.86
N ILE A 219 13.12 -16.42 -0.94
CA ILE A 219 12.70 -15.04 -1.20
C ILE A 219 13.85 -14.30 -1.89
N LEU A 220 13.69 -14.04 -3.19
CA LEU A 220 14.67 -13.32 -4.01
C LEU A 220 14.65 -11.81 -3.76
N ASP A 221 13.47 -11.23 -3.56
CA ASP A 221 13.26 -9.81 -3.24
C ASP A 221 11.95 -9.65 -2.47
N PHE A 222 11.99 -8.95 -1.33
CA PHE A 222 10.82 -8.62 -0.52
C PHE A 222 9.95 -7.53 -1.14
N ASN A 223 10.46 -6.79 -2.12
CA ASN A 223 9.80 -5.64 -2.74
C ASN A 223 9.34 -4.60 -1.70
N THR A 224 10.14 -4.35 -0.64
CA THR A 224 9.76 -3.59 0.57
C THR A 224 9.04 -2.28 0.27
N ARG A 225 9.48 -1.53 -0.75
CA ARG A 225 8.83 -0.30 -1.24
C ARG A 225 7.33 -0.43 -1.57
N PHE A 226 6.86 -1.62 -1.92
CA PHE A 226 5.48 -1.91 -2.29
C PHE A 226 4.79 -2.86 -1.29
N SER A 227 5.54 -3.62 -0.49
CA SER A 227 4.99 -4.62 0.44
C SER A 227 5.00 -4.21 1.91
N GLY A 228 5.80 -3.22 2.31
CA GLY A 228 6.04 -2.88 3.72
C GLY A 228 6.96 -3.86 4.47
N VAL A 229 7.25 -5.02 3.88
CA VAL A 229 8.02 -6.09 4.53
C VAL A 229 9.50 -5.94 4.23
N SER A 230 10.34 -5.80 5.26
CA SER A 230 11.79 -5.93 5.14
C SER A 230 12.25 -7.37 5.43
N GLN A 231 13.41 -7.74 4.86
CA GLN A 231 14.07 -9.02 5.16
C GLN A 231 14.33 -9.21 6.67
N LYS A 232 14.62 -8.12 7.38
CA LYS A 232 14.83 -8.15 8.83
C LYS A 232 13.55 -8.52 9.58
N GLN A 233 12.45 -7.81 9.34
CA GLN A 233 11.14 -8.14 9.94
C GLN A 233 10.74 -9.59 9.65
N PHE A 234 10.92 -10.05 8.41
CA PHE A 234 10.57 -11.42 8.04
C PHE A 234 11.45 -12.49 8.71
N ALA A 235 12.75 -12.21 8.90
CA ALA A 235 13.64 -13.11 9.64
C ALA A 235 13.27 -13.17 11.13
N GLU A 236 13.05 -12.02 11.77
CA GLU A 236 12.77 -11.87 13.20
C GLU A 236 11.33 -12.26 13.59
N ALA A 237 10.38 -12.24 12.65
CA ALA A 237 8.97 -12.58 12.89
C ALA A 237 8.80 -13.99 13.49
N ALA A 238 8.12 -14.08 14.63
CA ALA A 238 7.92 -15.33 15.36
C ALA A 238 6.95 -16.26 14.61
N PRO A 239 7.12 -17.61 14.67
CA PRO A 239 6.19 -18.52 14.03
C PRO A 239 4.80 -18.41 14.69
N HIS A 240 3.73 -18.46 13.90
CA HIS A 240 2.37 -18.21 14.38
C HIS A 240 1.95 -19.20 15.48
N GLU A 241 2.18 -20.51 15.29
CA GLU A 241 2.00 -21.57 16.31
C GLU A 241 0.60 -21.60 16.98
N GLY A 242 -0.41 -21.00 16.36
CA GLY A 242 -1.76 -20.84 16.93
C GLY A 242 -1.90 -19.69 17.93
N ARG A 243 -0.85 -18.87 18.13
CA ARG A 243 -0.93 -17.60 18.86
C ARG A 243 -1.80 -16.63 18.08
N THR A 244 -2.79 -16.05 18.74
CA THR A 244 -3.55 -14.94 18.18
C THR A 244 -2.76 -13.62 18.29
N LEU A 245 -3.26 -12.60 17.60
CA LEU A 245 -2.83 -11.20 17.78
C LEU A 245 -3.19 -10.65 19.19
N ALA A 246 -3.94 -11.39 20.02
CA ALA A 246 -4.20 -11.02 21.42
C ALA A 246 -3.22 -11.69 22.41
N ASP A 247 -2.67 -12.86 22.09
CA ASP A 247 -1.62 -13.52 22.89
C ASP A 247 -0.25 -12.86 22.70
N SER A 248 -0.09 -12.18 21.56
CA SER A 248 1.14 -11.50 21.14
C SER A 248 1.17 -10.07 21.70
N GLY A 249 1.49 -9.93 23.00
CA GLY A 249 1.49 -8.66 23.74
C GLY A 249 2.57 -7.64 23.34
N CYS A 250 3.03 -7.65 22.09
CA CYS A 250 4.07 -6.79 21.52
C CYS A 250 3.94 -6.76 19.98
N ASP A 251 4.48 -5.73 19.31
CA ASP A 251 4.42 -5.52 17.84
C ASP A 251 5.23 -6.55 17.00
N ALA A 252 5.39 -7.77 17.49
CA ALA A 252 6.08 -8.86 16.82
C ALA A 252 5.16 -9.51 15.77
N LEU A 253 5.34 -9.13 14.50
CA LEU A 253 4.67 -9.77 13.37
C LEU A 253 4.79 -11.31 13.45
N LEU A 254 3.67 -12.00 13.34
CA LEU A 254 3.62 -13.46 13.32
C LEU A 254 3.87 -13.97 11.89
N LYS A 255 4.54 -15.12 11.76
CA LYS A 255 4.92 -15.74 10.49
C LYS A 255 4.29 -17.12 10.35
N VAL A 256 3.67 -17.38 9.20
CA VAL A 256 3.06 -18.69 8.91
C VAL A 256 3.96 -19.51 7.98
N GLU A 257 4.21 -20.78 8.34
CA GLU A 257 5.32 -21.59 7.81
C GLU A 257 5.24 -21.98 6.33
N SER A 258 4.14 -21.68 5.68
CA SER A 258 3.97 -22.01 4.28
C SER A 258 3.04 -21.00 3.65
N PRO A 259 3.08 -20.84 2.31
CA PRO A 259 2.01 -20.16 1.67
C PRO A 259 0.75 -21.00 1.80
N ALA A 260 0.83 -22.30 2.18
CA ALA A 260 -0.23 -23.14 2.79
C ALA A 260 -0.85 -22.57 4.09
N ALA A 261 -0.62 -21.28 4.33
CA ALA A 261 -1.44 -20.39 5.12
C ALA A 261 -1.99 -19.09 4.38
N ALA A 262 -2.24 -19.09 3.01
CA ALA A 262 -3.39 -18.54 2.13
C ALA A 262 -4.86 -19.22 1.53
N ARG A 263 -5.80 -20.32 1.73
CA ARG A 263 -6.23 -21.79 2.32
C ARG A 263 -6.16 -22.65 3.79
N TYR A 264 -5.47 -22.46 4.99
CA TYR A 264 -5.51 -22.81 6.49
C TYR A 264 -4.86 -21.69 7.44
N LEU A 265 -5.55 -20.98 8.41
CA LEU A 265 -5.45 -19.55 9.07
C LEU A 265 -6.30 -18.16 8.74
N LEU A 266 -7.13 -17.90 7.66
CA LEU A 266 -8.18 -16.85 7.28
C LEU A 266 -9.66 -17.29 6.87
N PHE A 267 -9.97 -18.16 5.86
CA PHE A 267 -11.33 -18.74 5.56
C PHE A 267 -12.23 -19.22 6.72
N ASP A 268 -11.76 -19.55 7.94
CA ASP A 268 -12.71 -19.88 9.03
C ASP A 268 -13.55 -18.64 9.43
N LEU A 269 -13.24 -17.46 8.85
CA LEU A 269 -14.10 -16.28 8.71
C LEU A 269 -15.06 -16.31 7.51
N ILE A 270 -14.51 -16.65 6.33
CA ILE A 270 -15.16 -16.35 5.05
C ILE A 270 -15.93 -17.56 4.54
N SER A 271 -17.19 -17.62 4.96
CA SER A 271 -18.22 -18.34 4.21
C SER A 271 -18.30 -17.81 2.77
N PRO A 272 -18.75 -18.62 1.79
CA PRO A 272 -19.11 -18.12 0.45
C PRO A 272 -20.07 -16.92 0.47
N GLU A 273 -20.88 -16.81 1.52
CA GLU A 273 -21.86 -15.75 1.77
C GLU A 273 -21.27 -14.48 2.41
N THR A 274 -19.99 -14.49 2.83
CA THR A 274 -19.25 -13.36 3.38
C THR A 274 -18.74 -12.45 2.24
N PRO A 275 -19.06 -11.14 2.19
CA PRO A 275 -18.55 -10.26 1.14
C PRO A 275 -17.04 -10.03 1.25
N LEU A 276 -16.27 -10.33 0.19
CA LEU A 276 -14.87 -9.92 0.09
C LEU A 276 -14.75 -8.54 -0.56
N ILE A 277 -14.23 -7.58 0.19
CA ILE A 277 -13.97 -6.20 -0.23
C ILE A 277 -12.49 -6.07 -0.63
N GLY A 278 -12.20 -5.38 -1.73
CA GLY A 278 -10.82 -5.17 -2.19
C GLY A 278 -10.66 -4.06 -3.23
N HIS A 279 -9.43 -3.89 -3.72
CA HIS A 279 -9.09 -2.94 -4.77
C HIS A 279 -8.18 -3.61 -5.79
N ALA A 280 -8.68 -3.87 -7.02
CA ALA A 280 -7.99 -4.74 -7.98
C ALA A 280 -7.76 -6.16 -7.42
N ILE A 281 -8.78 -6.68 -6.72
CA ILE A 281 -8.73 -7.90 -5.91
C ILE A 281 -8.59 -9.19 -6.76
N ASP A 282 -8.71 -9.08 -8.08
CA ASP A 282 -8.29 -10.11 -9.03
C ASP A 282 -6.83 -10.52 -8.82
N ASN A 283 -5.94 -9.59 -8.49
CA ASN A 283 -4.51 -9.88 -8.31
C ASN A 283 -4.27 -10.67 -7.02
N ASP A 284 -4.96 -10.28 -5.94
CA ASP A 284 -4.87 -10.93 -4.63
C ASP A 284 -5.49 -12.32 -4.67
N LEU A 285 -6.73 -12.46 -5.17
CA LEU A 285 -7.41 -13.76 -5.24
C LEU A 285 -6.70 -14.76 -6.16
N ASN A 286 -6.07 -14.29 -7.24
CA ASN A 286 -5.18 -15.14 -8.06
C ASN A 286 -3.92 -15.56 -7.30
N THR A 287 -3.26 -14.64 -6.58
CA THR A 287 -2.06 -14.95 -5.77
C THR A 287 -2.38 -15.95 -4.65
N LEU A 288 -3.54 -15.76 -4.01
CA LEU A 288 -4.11 -16.66 -3.01
C LEU A 288 -4.77 -17.89 -3.63
N ARG A 289 -4.83 -18.02 -4.96
CA ARG A 289 -5.55 -19.06 -5.72
C ARG A 289 -6.90 -19.45 -5.08
N ILE A 290 -7.69 -18.42 -4.73
CA ILE A 290 -9.06 -18.46 -4.18
C ILE A 290 -10.04 -18.13 -5.32
N ILE A 291 -11.17 -18.82 -5.36
CA ILE A 291 -12.34 -18.42 -6.15
C ILE A 291 -13.45 -18.13 -5.14
N HIS A 292 -13.96 -16.90 -5.13
CA HIS A 292 -14.95 -16.45 -4.15
C HIS A 292 -16.19 -15.87 -4.85
N PRO A 293 -17.42 -16.31 -4.52
CA PRO A 293 -18.61 -15.93 -5.29
C PRO A 293 -19.17 -14.53 -4.95
N LEU A 294 -18.78 -13.93 -3.81
CA LEU A 294 -19.32 -12.64 -3.35
C LEU A 294 -18.22 -11.59 -3.19
N ILE A 295 -17.81 -11.00 -4.32
CA ILE A 295 -16.75 -9.98 -4.40
C ILE A 295 -17.35 -8.57 -4.51
N VAL A 296 -16.69 -7.60 -3.90
CA VAL A 296 -16.99 -6.16 -3.94
C VAL A 296 -15.68 -5.39 -4.22
N ASP A 297 -15.31 -5.25 -5.49
CA ASP A 297 -14.07 -4.56 -5.90
C ASP A 297 -14.30 -3.05 -6.11
N THR A 298 -13.55 -2.22 -5.39
CA THR A 298 -13.62 -0.75 -5.50
C THR A 298 -13.27 -0.22 -6.89
N VAL A 299 -12.43 -0.92 -7.68
CA VAL A 299 -12.14 -0.56 -9.08
C VAL A 299 -13.41 -0.58 -9.95
N LEU A 300 -14.38 -1.41 -9.58
CA LEU A 300 -15.62 -1.62 -10.33
C LEU A 300 -16.80 -0.85 -9.73
N LEU A 301 -16.74 -0.50 -8.44
CA LEU A 301 -17.63 0.48 -7.81
C LEU A 301 -17.33 1.92 -8.25
N TYR A 302 -16.07 2.23 -8.54
CA TYR A 302 -15.54 3.52 -8.99
C TYR A 302 -14.87 3.38 -10.38
N PRO A 303 -15.65 3.08 -11.44
CA PRO A 303 -15.10 2.74 -12.75
C PRO A 303 -14.40 3.91 -13.43
N HIS A 304 -13.27 3.63 -14.08
CA HIS A 304 -12.55 4.61 -14.88
C HIS A 304 -13.36 5.00 -16.15
N PRO A 305 -13.43 6.29 -16.56
CA PRO A 305 -14.25 6.71 -17.71
C PRO A 305 -13.90 6.07 -19.07
N LYS A 306 -12.70 5.52 -19.23
CA LYS A 306 -12.29 4.75 -20.43
C LYS A 306 -12.66 3.25 -20.37
N GLY A 307 -13.27 2.79 -19.28
CA GLY A 307 -13.49 1.37 -18.99
C GLY A 307 -12.21 0.60 -18.66
N LEU A 308 -12.38 -0.68 -18.34
CA LEU A 308 -11.26 -1.64 -18.19
C LEU A 308 -10.54 -1.83 -19.54
N PRO A 309 -9.20 -2.02 -19.56
CA PRO A 309 -8.34 -2.32 -18.40
C PRO A 309 -7.82 -1.09 -17.64
N ALA A 310 -8.26 0.14 -17.95
CA ALA A 310 -7.87 1.30 -17.15
C ALA A 310 -8.57 1.28 -15.78
N ARG A 311 -7.79 1.50 -14.71
CA ARG A 311 -8.24 1.49 -13.31
C ARG A 311 -7.74 2.77 -12.64
N PHE A 312 -8.53 3.36 -11.74
CA PHE A 312 -8.00 4.35 -10.80
C PHE A 312 -7.22 3.63 -9.69
N SER A 313 -6.17 4.25 -9.16
CA SER A 313 -5.45 3.71 -7.99
C SER A 313 -6.17 4.01 -6.69
N LEU A 314 -6.03 3.13 -5.68
CA LEU A 314 -6.59 3.32 -4.35
C LEU A 314 -6.23 4.69 -3.77
N LYS A 315 -4.97 5.12 -3.94
CA LYS A 315 -4.48 6.44 -3.51
C LYS A 315 -5.20 7.62 -4.15
N LEU A 316 -5.62 7.50 -5.41
CA LEU A 316 -6.42 8.53 -6.07
C LEU A 316 -7.87 8.51 -5.58
N LEU A 317 -8.48 7.31 -5.45
CA LEU A 317 -9.85 7.18 -4.93
C LEU A 317 -9.96 7.68 -3.48
N ALA A 318 -9.00 7.33 -2.62
CA ALA A 318 -8.90 7.82 -1.25
C ALA A 318 -8.83 9.36 -1.21
N LYS A 319 -8.02 9.97 -2.09
CA LYS A 319 -7.91 11.43 -2.13
C LYS A 319 -9.14 12.12 -2.74
N GLN A 320 -9.85 11.47 -3.67
CA GLN A 320 -11.06 12.02 -4.31
C GLN A 320 -12.33 11.87 -3.45
N HIS A 321 -12.46 10.79 -2.68
CA HIS A 321 -13.70 10.46 -1.97
C HIS A 321 -13.61 10.53 -0.44
N LEU A 322 -12.41 10.39 0.14
CA LEU A 322 -12.18 10.48 1.60
C LEU A 322 -11.32 11.71 2.00
N ASP A 323 -10.84 12.48 1.02
CA ASP A 323 -9.79 13.50 1.15
C ASP A 323 -8.45 12.98 1.76
N ARG A 324 -8.32 11.67 1.92
CA ARG A 324 -7.21 10.99 2.60
C ARG A 324 -5.99 10.87 1.70
N ASN A 325 -4.81 11.19 2.23
CA ASN A 325 -3.52 10.89 1.60
C ASN A 325 -2.97 9.59 2.19
N ILE A 326 -3.01 8.49 1.43
CA ILE A 326 -2.44 7.20 1.84
C ILE A 326 -1.08 6.92 1.18
N GLN A 327 -0.39 5.86 1.61
CA GLN A 327 0.86 5.35 1.05
C GLN A 327 1.93 6.45 0.99
N THR A 328 2.08 7.21 2.08
CA THR A 328 3.01 8.35 2.18
C THR A 328 4.44 7.94 2.54
N SER A 329 4.61 6.75 3.13
CA SER A 329 5.85 6.23 3.73
C SER A 329 7.01 5.95 2.75
N GLY A 330 6.77 6.04 1.43
CA GLY A 330 7.82 6.14 0.42
C GLY A 330 8.71 4.90 0.30
N ALA A 331 9.91 4.95 0.89
CA ALA A 331 10.86 3.84 0.88
C ALA A 331 10.52 2.76 1.92
N ALA A 332 9.83 3.12 3.01
CA ALA A 332 9.43 2.19 4.07
C ALA A 332 8.28 1.26 3.66
N GLY A 333 7.67 1.49 2.49
CA GLY A 333 6.68 0.60 1.89
C GLY A 333 5.24 1.10 1.95
N HIS A 334 4.32 0.20 1.66
CA HIS A 334 2.88 0.36 1.87
C HIS A 334 2.48 -0.44 3.11
N ASP A 335 1.40 -0.03 3.78
CA ASP A 335 0.79 -0.77 4.87
C ASP A 335 -0.48 -1.48 4.37
N SER A 336 -0.56 -2.79 4.55
CA SER A 336 -1.72 -3.61 4.17
C SER A 336 -2.97 -3.21 4.96
N LYS A 337 -2.80 -2.76 6.20
CA LYS A 337 -3.86 -2.29 7.10
C LYS A 337 -4.41 -0.93 6.65
N GLU A 338 -3.56 0.03 6.29
CA GLU A 338 -3.96 1.30 5.67
C GLU A 338 -4.77 1.07 4.37
N ASP A 339 -4.26 0.21 3.48
CA ASP A 339 -4.91 -0.08 2.20
C ASP A 339 -6.25 -0.82 2.38
N ALA A 340 -6.31 -1.83 3.26
CA ALA A 340 -7.56 -2.53 3.59
C ALA A 340 -8.60 -1.62 4.25
N THR A 341 -8.20 -0.84 5.26
CA THR A 341 -9.09 0.12 5.96
C THR A 341 -9.64 1.16 4.98
N THR A 342 -8.78 1.73 4.14
CA THR A 342 -9.18 2.76 3.17
C THR A 342 -10.08 2.21 2.07
N THR A 343 -9.87 0.94 1.69
CA THR A 343 -10.79 0.23 0.78
C THR A 343 -12.16 0.02 1.43
N GLY A 344 -12.21 -0.40 2.70
CA GLY A 344 -13.45 -0.52 3.47
C GLY A 344 -14.21 0.81 3.61
N ASP A 345 -13.50 1.91 3.88
CA ASP A 345 -14.09 3.25 3.96
C ASP A 345 -14.71 3.71 2.62
N LEU A 346 -14.03 3.43 1.48
CA LEU A 346 -14.58 3.69 0.15
C LEU A 346 -15.84 2.87 -0.14
N VAL A 347 -15.86 1.58 0.22
CA VAL A 347 -17.07 0.75 0.09
C VAL A 347 -18.20 1.26 0.99
N THR A 348 -17.89 1.69 2.21
CA THR A 348 -18.87 2.25 3.16
C THR A 348 -19.53 3.52 2.61
N LEU A 349 -18.76 4.41 1.96
CA LEU A 349 -19.31 5.54 1.20
C LEU A 349 -20.22 5.08 0.05
N ARG A 350 -19.81 4.06 -0.71
CA ARG A 350 -20.59 3.54 -1.85
C ARG A 350 -21.91 2.91 -1.41
N VAL A 351 -21.92 2.19 -0.28
CA VAL A 351 -23.13 1.68 0.38
C VAL A 351 -24.07 2.83 0.73
N ARG A 352 -23.57 3.89 1.37
CA ARG A 352 -24.36 5.09 1.71
C ARG A 352 -24.98 5.78 0.48
N GLU A 353 -24.23 5.89 -0.61
CA GLU A 353 -24.74 6.42 -1.88
C GLU A 353 -25.82 5.53 -2.49
N LYS A 354 -25.57 4.21 -2.56
CA LYS A 354 -26.52 3.24 -3.10
C LYS A 354 -27.81 3.24 -2.29
N TRP A 355 -27.72 3.27 -0.96
CA TRP A 355 -28.89 3.26 -0.09
C TRP A 355 -29.78 4.48 -0.30
N LYS A 356 -29.19 5.69 -0.46
CA LYS A 356 -29.94 6.89 -0.85
C LYS A 356 -30.67 6.69 -2.18
N GLN A 357 -30.02 6.12 -3.20
CA GLN A 357 -30.65 5.83 -4.50
C GLN A 357 -31.79 4.82 -4.38
N MET A 358 -31.60 3.75 -3.59
CA MET A 358 -32.63 2.72 -3.38
C MET A 358 -33.83 3.26 -2.61
N ARG A 359 -33.63 4.10 -1.58
CA ARG A 359 -34.71 4.81 -0.89
C ARG A 359 -35.50 5.74 -1.82
N MET A 360 -34.82 6.48 -2.70
CA MET A 360 -35.50 7.31 -3.72
C MET A 360 -36.28 6.48 -4.73
N ALA A 361 -35.83 5.25 -5.01
CA ALA A 361 -36.57 4.27 -5.82
C ALA A 361 -37.64 3.48 -5.04
N GLY A 362 -37.93 3.85 -3.79
CA GLY A 362 -39.00 3.24 -2.98
C GLY A 362 -38.66 1.92 -2.29
N TRP A 363 -37.38 1.53 -2.23
CA TRP A 363 -36.93 0.41 -1.39
C TRP A 363 -36.93 0.81 0.08
N LYS A 364 -37.23 -0.17 0.96
CA LYS A 364 -37.20 -0.01 2.42
C LYS A 364 -36.57 -1.23 3.09
N PHE A 365 -36.13 -1.08 4.33
CA PHE A 365 -35.96 -2.23 5.22
C PHE A 365 -37.28 -2.52 5.94
N ASP A 366 -37.55 -3.80 6.17
CA ASP A 366 -38.71 -4.30 6.90
C ASP A 366 -38.25 -5.50 7.74
N GLN A 367 -38.28 -5.37 9.07
CA GLN A 367 -37.70 -6.36 10.00
C GLN A 367 -36.25 -6.79 9.63
N GLY A 368 -35.40 -5.81 9.29
CA GLY A 368 -34.00 -6.03 8.86
C GLY A 368 -33.83 -6.61 7.45
N LYS A 369 -34.92 -6.89 6.72
CA LYS A 369 -34.86 -7.43 5.35
C LYS A 369 -35.08 -6.32 4.32
N LEU A 370 -34.29 -6.32 3.26
CA LEU A 370 -34.37 -5.34 2.17
C LEU A 370 -35.55 -5.67 1.25
N VAL A 371 -36.59 -4.84 1.27
CA VAL A 371 -37.84 -5.03 0.52
C VAL A 371 -37.90 -4.06 -0.67
N ALA A 372 -38.21 -4.61 -1.84
CA ALA A 372 -38.39 -3.87 -3.08
C ALA A 372 -39.67 -2.98 -3.04
N PRO A 373 -39.72 -1.87 -3.79
CA PRO A 373 -40.96 -1.14 -4.01
C PRO A 373 -42.02 -2.08 -4.61
N VAL A 374 -43.26 -1.97 -4.12
CA VAL A 374 -44.39 -2.68 -4.74
C VAL A 374 -44.55 -2.14 -6.16
N ALA A 375 -44.39 -3.01 -7.16
CA ALA A 375 -44.60 -2.63 -8.54
C ALA A 375 -46.04 -2.11 -8.72
N LYS A 376 -46.19 -0.91 -9.29
CA LYS A 376 -47.50 -0.49 -9.79
C LYS A 376 -47.91 -1.49 -10.87
N ALA A 377 -49.07 -2.13 -10.69
CA ALA A 377 -49.75 -2.76 -11.81
C ALA A 377 -49.99 -1.70 -12.88
N ALA A 378 -49.68 -2.06 -14.13
CA ALA A 378 -49.86 -1.21 -15.31
C ALA A 378 -51.25 -1.40 -15.91
#